data_AF-A0A1J4YI62-F1
#
_entry.id   AF-A0A1J4YI62-F1
#
_cell.length_a   1.000
_cell.length_b   1.000
_cell.length_c   1.000
_cell.angle_alpha   90.00
_cell.angle_beta   90.00
_cell.angle_gamma   90.00
#
_symmetry.space_group_name_H-M   'P 1'
#
loop_
_entity.id
_entity.type
_entity.pdbx_description
1 polymer ?
#
loop_
_entity_poly.entity_id
_entity_poly.type
_entity_poly.pdbx_seq_one_letter_code
_entity_poly.pdbx_strand_id
1 'polypeptide(L)'
;MRQVDLTRRQKEIYDYIVRDIKTKGFPPTIAEIRKEFYFKSPTAVSDHLSAIARKGYIKRHSYTSRGIKLVKSSGNGKDIVQIPVVGTIAAGEPIQTLEEIQETISIPKDELGNTGIHYALRVQGNSMIDEGIFDGDVVIIRKQETADNGQSVVAIIDGDSATLKKLYHEKNKIRLQPANPLFLPFYPKEIEIRGIVVKIIRNSEQITEKDDTPQSKFKRHIDYSWDYSGEKTKSFTHGLHTYPAMFIPQVARRLLQKYSKKGDTICDIFCGSGTALVESKVLSRNAYGIDLNPLAIFLAKVKTIALNPSLLNNRYFQLLNRIEKIKDESIKKPDFFNVDFWFKKDVAIKLAKIKKAINEIEQESQKNFFLVAFSETVRLSSNTKNGEFKLVKIHEEKLKDYSPDVLGIFKKKV
;
A
#
# COMPACT_ATOMS: atom_id res chain seq x y z
N MET A 1 15.02 32.07 24.67
CA MET A 1 16.31 31.81 23.97
C MET A 1 16.63 33.03 23.12
N ARG A 2 17.88 33.53 23.13
CA ARG A 2 18.33 34.63 22.25
C ARG A 2 18.19 34.19 20.79
N GLN A 3 17.48 34.98 19.99
CA GLN A 3 17.32 34.74 18.55
C GLN A 3 18.66 35.02 17.86
N VAL A 4 19.20 34.04 17.13
CA VAL A 4 20.50 34.14 16.47
C VAL A 4 20.28 34.68 15.05
N ASP A 5 20.79 35.87 14.76
CA ASP A 5 20.54 36.56 13.49
C ASP A 5 21.00 35.77 12.26
N LEU A 6 20.19 35.82 11.20
CA LEU A 6 20.51 35.26 9.89
C LEU A 6 21.61 36.09 9.21
N THR A 7 22.53 35.44 8.50
CA THR A 7 23.46 36.18 7.61
C THR A 7 22.68 36.77 6.45
N ARG A 8 23.23 37.80 5.76
CA ARG A 8 22.59 38.44 4.60
C ARG A 8 22.06 37.41 3.59
N ARG A 9 22.90 36.43 3.22
CA ARG A 9 22.51 35.38 2.27
C ARG A 9 21.44 34.43 2.80
N GLN A 10 21.45 34.12 4.09
CA GLN A 10 20.43 33.29 4.74
C GLN A 10 19.09 34.02 4.83
N LYS A 11 19.12 35.34 5.07
CA LYS A 11 17.93 36.20 5.09
C LYS A 11 17.29 36.29 3.70
N GLU A 12 18.09 36.51 2.65
CA GLU A 12 17.62 36.50 1.26
C GLU A 12 16.89 35.19 0.91
N ILE A 13 17.45 34.04 1.30
CA ILE A 13 16.83 32.72 1.07
C ILE A 13 15.56 32.54 1.91
N TYR A 14 15.57 32.97 3.17
CA TYR A 14 14.40 32.91 4.05
C TYR A 14 13.25 33.77 3.51
N ASP A 15 13.53 35.00 3.09
CA ASP A 15 12.53 35.91 2.53
C ASP A 15 11.93 35.38 1.22
N TYR A 16 12.74 34.70 0.40
CA TYR A 16 12.26 34.00 -0.79
C TYR A 16 11.30 32.84 -0.42
N ILE A 17 11.64 32.04 0.58
CA ILE A 17 10.76 30.96 1.07
C ILE A 17 9.44 31.54 1.60
N VAL A 18 9.50 32.62 2.39
CA VAL A 18 8.30 33.30 2.91
C VAL A 18 7.43 33.82 1.78
N ARG A 19 8.03 34.45 0.75
CA ARG A 19 7.32 34.97 -0.41
C ARG A 19 6.63 33.86 -1.20
N ASP A 20 7.33 32.77 -1.50
CA ASP A 20 6.78 31.67 -2.29
C ASP A 20 5.64 30.94 -1.56
N ILE A 21 5.75 30.77 -0.24
CA ILE A 21 4.65 30.23 0.57
C ILE A 21 3.44 31.18 0.52
N LYS A 22 3.65 32.49 0.60
CA LYS A 22 2.57 33.49 0.57
C LYS A 22 1.87 33.59 -0.79
N THR A 23 2.61 33.43 -1.89
CA THR A 23 2.06 33.59 -3.25
C THR A 23 1.55 32.30 -3.86
N LYS A 24 2.22 31.17 -3.62
CA LYS A 24 1.91 29.87 -4.23
C LYS A 24 1.20 28.90 -3.27
N GLY A 25 1.19 29.20 -1.97
CA GLY A 25 0.58 28.35 -0.94
C GLY A 25 1.44 27.14 -0.51
N PHE A 26 2.65 27.01 -1.05
CA PHE A 26 3.57 25.90 -0.73
C PHE A 26 5.04 26.35 -0.78
N PRO A 27 5.95 25.68 -0.04
CA PRO A 27 7.35 26.07 0.00
C PRO A 27 8.10 25.69 -1.30
N PRO A 28 9.13 26.47 -1.67
CA PRO A 28 9.98 26.15 -2.80
C PRO A 28 10.83 24.90 -2.52
N THR A 29 11.16 24.18 -3.58
CA THR A 29 12.05 23.02 -3.57
C THR A 29 13.51 23.45 -3.56
N ILE A 30 14.41 22.52 -3.22
CA ILE A 30 15.88 22.74 -3.29
C ILE A 30 16.30 23.14 -4.71
N ALA A 31 15.66 22.57 -5.74
CA ALA A 31 15.96 22.89 -7.14
C ALA A 31 15.53 24.31 -7.53
N GLU A 32 14.37 24.78 -7.04
CA GLU A 32 13.85 26.14 -7.27
C GLU A 32 14.76 27.18 -6.59
N ILE A 33 15.14 26.95 -5.31
CA ILE A 33 16.07 27.83 -4.59
C ILE A 33 17.45 27.84 -5.27
N ARG A 34 17.93 26.69 -5.77
CA ARG A 34 19.20 26.61 -6.50
C ARG A 34 19.18 27.50 -7.76
N LYS A 35 18.08 27.46 -8.52
CA LYS A 35 17.91 28.21 -9.77
C LYS A 35 17.81 29.71 -9.49
N GLU A 36 17.01 30.12 -8.52
CA GLU A 36 16.79 31.53 -8.17
C GLU A 36 18.08 32.21 -7.70
N PHE A 37 18.87 31.53 -6.87
CA PHE A 37 20.06 32.10 -6.24
C PHE A 37 21.38 31.71 -6.93
N TYR A 38 21.30 31.10 -8.12
CA TYR A 38 22.46 30.69 -8.96
C TYR A 38 23.52 29.86 -8.22
N PHE A 39 23.08 28.91 -7.37
CA PHE A 39 24.00 28.03 -6.65
C PHE A 39 24.57 26.93 -7.57
N LYS A 40 25.90 26.75 -7.53
CA LYS A 40 26.61 25.73 -8.33
C LYS A 40 26.28 24.28 -7.93
N SER A 41 25.84 24.04 -6.69
CA SER A 41 25.54 22.70 -6.17
C SER A 41 24.28 22.67 -5.30
N PRO A 42 23.45 21.61 -5.38
CA PRO A 42 22.32 21.38 -4.47
C PRO A 42 22.73 21.31 -2.99
N THR A 43 23.96 20.86 -2.71
CA THR A 43 24.50 20.74 -1.35
C THR A 43 24.62 22.10 -0.67
N ALA A 44 25.06 23.13 -1.41
CA ALA A 44 25.20 24.49 -0.87
C ALA A 44 23.85 25.08 -0.43
N VAL A 45 22.77 24.78 -1.16
CA VAL A 45 21.40 25.15 -0.77
C VAL A 45 20.99 24.41 0.50
N SER A 46 21.29 23.11 0.59
CA SER A 46 21.00 22.31 1.78
C SER A 46 21.73 22.84 3.02
N ASP A 47 22.96 23.31 2.90
CA ASP A 47 23.74 23.85 4.00
C ASP A 47 23.15 25.16 4.54
N HIS A 48 22.74 26.07 3.64
CA HIS A 48 22.03 27.28 4.01
C HIS A 48 20.70 26.97 4.71
N LEU A 49 19.91 26.03 4.19
CA LEU A 49 18.65 25.61 4.81
C LEU A 49 18.86 24.97 6.18
N SER A 50 19.91 24.15 6.35
CA SER A 50 20.30 23.60 7.66
C SER A 50 20.73 24.67 8.65
N ALA A 51 21.44 25.70 8.19
CA ALA A 51 21.83 26.83 9.05
C ALA A 51 20.63 27.68 9.48
N ILE A 52 19.69 27.99 8.56
CA ILE A 52 18.45 28.70 8.86
C ILE A 52 17.57 27.89 9.83
N ALA A 53 17.52 26.56 9.66
CA ALA A 53 16.80 25.66 10.56
C ALA A 53 17.44 25.60 11.97
N ARG A 54 18.77 25.50 12.05
CA ARG A 54 19.50 25.56 13.33
C ARG A 54 19.29 26.87 14.08
N LYS A 55 19.13 27.98 13.34
CA LYS A 55 18.80 29.31 13.90
C LYS A 55 17.31 29.46 14.26
N GLY A 56 16.49 28.44 14.03
CA GLY A 56 15.11 28.39 14.48
C GLY A 56 14.11 29.12 13.58
N TYR A 57 14.47 29.48 12.35
CA TYR A 57 13.58 30.19 11.43
C TYR A 57 12.73 29.25 10.56
N ILE A 58 13.18 28.01 10.33
CA ILE A 58 12.45 26.99 9.55
C ILE A 58 12.59 25.58 10.16
N LYS A 59 11.64 24.69 9.89
CA LYS A 59 11.74 23.24 10.12
C LYS A 59 11.87 22.52 8.77
N ARG A 60 12.66 21.44 8.74
CA ARG A 60 12.89 20.61 7.55
C ARG A 60 12.43 19.18 7.77
N HIS A 61 11.78 18.61 6.77
CA HIS A 61 11.52 17.18 6.65
C HIS A 61 12.34 16.62 5.48
N SER A 62 13.33 15.78 5.79
CA SER A 62 14.36 15.33 4.84
C SER A 62 13.86 14.40 3.73
N TYR A 63 12.63 13.89 3.83
CA TYR A 63 12.07 12.89 2.92
C TYR A 63 11.00 13.43 1.95
N THR A 64 10.76 14.74 1.92
CA THR A 64 9.75 15.34 1.05
C THR A 64 10.32 16.50 0.23
N SER A 65 9.96 16.56 -1.06
CA SER A 65 10.43 17.60 -2.01
C SER A 65 10.06 19.02 -1.58
N ARG A 66 9.02 19.17 -0.75
CA ARG A 66 8.49 20.43 -0.19
C ARG A 66 8.48 20.43 1.35
N GLY A 67 9.47 19.81 1.98
CA GLY A 67 9.53 19.62 3.43
C GLY A 67 9.89 20.84 4.29
N ILE A 68 9.79 22.08 3.79
CA ILE A 68 10.17 23.29 4.52
C ILE A 68 8.94 23.91 5.19
N LYS A 69 8.97 24.12 6.51
CA LYS A 69 7.93 24.85 7.26
C LYS A 69 8.54 26.08 7.95
N LEU A 70 7.89 27.24 7.87
CA LEU A 70 8.31 28.43 8.61
C LEU A 70 8.07 28.25 10.10
N VAL A 71 9.01 28.71 10.93
CA VAL A 71 8.83 28.84 12.37
C VAL A 71 8.46 30.31 12.62
N LYS A 72 7.17 30.58 12.88
CA LYS A 72 6.68 31.95 13.09
C LYS A 72 7.42 32.58 14.28
N SER A 73 8.16 33.67 14.03
CA SER A 73 8.59 34.60 15.09
C SER A 73 7.37 35.39 15.58
N SER A 74 7.25 35.55 16.89
CA SER A 74 6.11 36.07 17.62
C SER A 74 5.39 37.27 16.98
N GLY A 75 4.11 37.05 16.68
CA GLY A 75 3.07 38.06 16.68
C GLY A 75 1.86 37.46 17.39
N ASN A 76 1.66 37.84 18.65
CA ASN A 76 0.48 37.66 19.49
C ASN A 76 -0.27 36.31 19.38
N GLY A 77 -0.04 35.41 20.35
CA GLY A 77 -1.04 34.40 20.68
C GLY A 77 -2.32 35.12 21.14
N LYS A 78 -3.42 34.96 20.40
CA LYS A 78 -4.76 35.28 20.90
C LYS A 78 -5.96 34.66 20.19
N ASP A 79 -5.79 33.89 19.11
CA ASP A 79 -6.94 33.23 18.47
C ASP A 79 -6.82 31.69 18.61
N ILE A 80 -6.82 31.20 19.85
CA ILE A 80 -7.13 29.80 20.14
C ILE A 80 -8.66 29.71 20.20
N VAL A 81 -9.26 28.87 19.37
CA VAL A 81 -10.69 28.60 19.37
C VAL A 81 -10.92 27.30 20.15
N GLN A 82 -11.85 27.33 21.10
CA GLN A 82 -12.33 26.13 21.77
C GLN A 82 -13.50 25.56 20.97
N ILE A 83 -13.35 24.32 20.49
CA ILE A 83 -14.37 23.61 19.72
C ILE A 83 -15.01 22.56 20.62
N PRO A 84 -16.33 22.58 20.82
CA PRO A 84 -17.02 21.56 21.62
C PRO A 84 -17.04 20.22 20.90
N VAL A 85 -16.76 19.14 21.64
CA VAL A 85 -17.00 17.76 21.21
C VAL A 85 -18.45 17.44 21.54
N VAL A 86 -19.30 17.35 20.52
CA VAL A 86 -20.76 17.30 20.69
C VAL A 86 -21.33 15.87 20.64
N GLY A 87 -20.46 14.86 20.59
CA GLY A 87 -20.88 13.45 20.64
C GLY A 87 -19.97 12.51 19.87
N THR A 88 -20.46 11.28 19.66
CA THR A 88 -19.78 10.22 18.91
C THR A 88 -20.49 9.97 17.58
N ILE A 89 -19.75 9.69 16.51
CA ILE A 89 -20.30 9.33 15.20
C ILE A 89 -19.87 7.94 14.78
N ALA A 90 -20.85 7.09 14.53
CA ALA A 90 -20.61 5.75 14.07
C ALA A 90 -20.34 5.72 12.56
N ALA A 91 -19.29 5.00 12.21
CA ALA A 91 -18.84 4.77 10.86
C ALA A 91 -19.66 3.64 10.19
N GLY A 92 -20.63 3.01 10.85
CA GLY A 92 -21.34 1.86 10.25
C GLY A 92 -22.78 1.58 10.71
N GLU A 93 -23.18 1.98 11.92
CA GLU A 93 -24.53 1.75 12.50
C GLU A 93 -25.05 3.07 13.13
N PRO A 94 -26.37 3.26 13.38
CA PRO A 94 -26.92 4.52 13.88
C PRO A 94 -26.38 4.92 15.27
N ILE A 95 -26.33 6.23 15.55
CA ILE A 95 -25.90 6.79 16.84
C ILE A 95 -27.06 6.79 17.84
N GLN A 96 -26.79 6.38 19.09
CA GLN A 96 -27.64 6.68 20.23
C GLN A 96 -27.36 8.09 20.77
N THR A 97 -28.47 8.78 21.05
CA THR A 97 -28.75 10.09 21.66
C THR A 97 -27.59 10.93 22.23
N LEU A 98 -27.67 12.25 21.98
CA LEU A 98 -26.86 13.33 22.52
C LEU A 98 -26.88 13.37 24.06
N GLU A 99 -25.81 12.91 24.71
CA GLU A 99 -25.45 13.36 26.05
C GLU A 99 -24.38 14.45 25.93
N GLU A 100 -24.60 15.58 26.60
CA GLU A 100 -23.73 16.76 26.58
C GLU A 100 -22.34 16.45 27.15
N ILE A 101 -21.40 16.07 26.28
CA ILE A 101 -19.99 15.94 26.66
C ILE A 101 -19.40 17.35 26.78
N GLN A 102 -19.03 17.77 28.00
CA GLN A 102 -18.31 19.02 28.28
C GLN A 102 -16.81 18.92 27.92
N GLU A 103 -16.46 18.34 26.78
CA GLU A 103 -15.08 18.26 26.28
C GLU A 103 -14.89 19.33 25.19
N THR A 104 -13.89 20.20 25.34
CA THR A 104 -13.53 21.17 24.29
C THR A 104 -12.11 20.93 23.82
N ILE A 105 -11.88 21.08 22.51
CA ILE A 105 -10.57 20.99 21.91
C ILE A 105 -10.08 22.40 21.57
N SER A 106 -8.89 22.74 22.07
CA SER A 106 -8.22 24.00 21.77
C SER A 106 -7.45 23.90 20.46
N ILE A 107 -7.84 24.69 19.45
CA ILE A 107 -7.21 24.68 18.13
C ILE A 107 -6.79 26.10 17.74
N PRO A 108 -5.55 26.31 17.25
CA PRO A 108 -5.17 27.58 16.64
C PRO A 108 -6.06 27.90 15.44
N LYS A 109 -6.62 29.11 15.38
CA LYS A 109 -7.56 29.52 14.33
C LYS A 109 -7.00 29.40 12.91
N ASP A 110 -5.69 29.53 12.73
CA ASP A 110 -5.03 29.34 11.44
C ASP A 110 -5.03 27.89 10.95
N GLU A 111 -5.34 26.92 11.83
CA GLU A 111 -5.49 25.51 11.47
C GLU A 111 -6.91 25.11 11.05
N LEU A 112 -7.91 25.99 11.18
CA LEU A 112 -9.32 25.71 10.82
C LEU A 112 -9.73 26.19 9.42
N GLY A 113 -8.88 26.97 8.75
CA GLY A 113 -9.25 27.64 7.49
C GLY A 113 -10.37 28.69 7.71
N ASN A 114 -11.00 29.16 6.63
CA ASN A 114 -11.97 30.28 6.63
C ASN A 114 -13.03 30.28 7.76
N THR A 115 -13.63 31.46 7.98
CA THR A 115 -14.76 31.74 8.89
C THR A 115 -15.87 30.69 8.81
N GLY A 116 -16.32 30.18 9.96
CA GLY A 116 -17.45 29.25 10.05
C GLY A 116 -17.65 28.70 11.46
N ILE A 117 -18.82 28.14 11.74
CA ILE A 117 -19.12 27.46 13.02
C ILE A 117 -18.55 26.04 12.93
N HIS A 118 -17.79 25.64 13.95
CA HIS A 118 -17.16 24.32 14.01
C HIS A 118 -17.61 23.56 15.24
N TYR A 119 -17.69 22.23 15.12
CA TYR A 119 -17.93 21.30 16.23
C TYR A 119 -17.09 20.04 15.99
N ALA A 120 -16.90 19.24 17.03
CA ALA A 120 -16.11 18.02 16.97
C ALA A 120 -16.97 16.79 17.27
N LEU A 121 -16.65 15.66 16.63
CA LEU A 121 -17.26 14.37 16.92
C LEU A 121 -16.16 13.30 17.07
N ARG A 122 -16.35 12.37 18.01
CA ARG A 122 -15.47 11.22 18.17
C ARG A 122 -15.92 10.09 17.25
N VAL A 123 -15.01 9.53 16.48
CA VAL A 123 -15.32 8.48 15.50
C VAL A 123 -15.39 7.13 16.18
N GLN A 124 -16.42 6.36 15.84
CA GLN A 124 -16.58 4.97 16.27
C GLN A 124 -16.67 4.07 15.03
N GLY A 125 -15.72 3.16 14.85
CA GLY A 125 -15.63 2.22 13.74
C GLY A 125 -14.66 2.62 12.62
N ASN A 126 -14.53 1.74 11.63
CA ASN A 126 -13.42 1.76 10.67
C ASN A 126 -13.82 2.05 9.22
N SER A 127 -15.00 2.63 8.94
CA SER A 127 -15.47 2.78 7.55
C SER A 127 -14.72 3.82 6.72
N MET A 128 -13.80 4.58 7.33
CA MET A 128 -13.14 5.74 6.73
C MET A 128 -11.60 5.65 6.80
N ILE A 129 -11.05 4.44 7.00
CA ILE A 129 -9.60 4.22 7.18
C ILE A 129 -8.74 4.69 5.99
N ASP A 130 -9.25 4.62 4.76
CA ASP A 130 -8.53 5.07 3.55
C ASP A 130 -8.45 6.61 3.47
N GLU A 131 -9.30 7.34 4.21
CA GLU A 131 -9.16 8.79 4.44
C GLU A 131 -8.30 9.11 5.67
N GLY A 132 -7.70 8.09 6.30
CA GLY A 132 -6.89 8.23 7.49
C GLY A 132 -7.69 8.53 8.76
N ILE A 133 -9.01 8.28 8.75
CA ILE A 133 -9.91 8.41 9.90
C ILE A 133 -10.12 7.03 10.51
N PHE A 134 -9.65 6.84 11.74
CA PHE A 134 -9.70 5.56 12.45
C PHE A 134 -10.65 5.64 13.65
N ASP A 135 -11.04 4.47 14.15
CA ASP A 135 -11.76 4.36 15.41
C ASP A 135 -11.03 5.12 16.54
N GLY A 136 -11.79 5.90 17.31
CA GLY A 136 -11.27 6.74 18.41
C GLY A 136 -10.74 8.12 18.01
N ASP A 137 -10.57 8.41 16.71
CA ASP A 137 -10.16 9.75 16.25
C ASP A 137 -11.23 10.80 16.59
N VAL A 138 -10.82 12.05 16.79
CA VAL A 138 -11.74 13.19 16.87
C VAL A 138 -11.69 13.96 15.55
N VAL A 139 -12.82 14.06 14.87
CA VAL A 139 -12.95 14.84 13.64
C VAL A 139 -13.51 16.21 13.96
N ILE A 140 -12.92 17.25 13.38
CA ILE A 140 -13.43 18.62 13.42
C ILE A 140 -14.26 18.84 12.17
N ILE A 141 -15.50 19.26 12.39
CA ILE A 141 -16.51 19.49 11.37
C ILE A 141 -16.79 20.98 11.26
N ARG A 142 -16.80 21.49 10.02
CA ARG A 142 -17.36 22.79 9.71
C ARG A 142 -18.85 22.63 9.41
N LYS A 143 -19.70 23.30 10.19
CA LYS A 143 -21.17 23.24 10.02
C LYS A 143 -21.56 23.92 8.71
N GLN A 144 -22.19 23.14 7.83
CA GLN A 144 -22.73 23.57 6.54
C GLN A 144 -23.73 22.53 6.04
N GLU A 145 -24.66 22.96 5.18
CA GLU A 145 -25.78 22.13 4.68
C GLU A 145 -25.52 21.54 3.28
N THR A 146 -24.39 21.91 2.66
CA THR A 146 -24.00 21.46 1.32
C THR A 146 -22.59 20.90 1.34
N ALA A 147 -22.25 20.03 0.39
CA ALA A 147 -20.91 19.51 0.21
C ALA A 147 -20.67 19.08 -1.25
N ASP A 148 -19.42 19.17 -1.69
CA ASP A 148 -18.98 18.79 -3.02
C ASP A 148 -18.64 17.29 -3.11
N ASN A 149 -18.59 16.79 -4.34
CA ASN A 149 -18.22 15.40 -4.61
C ASN A 149 -16.83 15.06 -4.05
N GLY A 150 -16.77 13.96 -3.30
CA GLY A 150 -15.55 13.45 -2.68
C GLY A 150 -15.22 14.05 -1.32
N GLN A 151 -16.00 15.00 -0.81
CA GLN A 151 -15.82 15.50 0.56
C GLN A 151 -16.32 14.48 1.59
N SER A 152 -15.62 14.39 2.72
CA SER A 152 -16.03 13.61 3.89
C SER A 152 -17.06 14.41 4.68
N VAL A 153 -18.30 13.92 4.73
CA VAL A 153 -19.45 14.62 5.31
C VAL A 153 -19.99 13.89 6.52
N VAL A 154 -20.48 14.67 7.48
CA VAL A 154 -21.39 14.19 8.52
C VAL A 154 -22.81 14.44 8.03
N ALA A 155 -23.60 13.38 7.93
CA ALA A 155 -24.97 13.46 7.46
C ALA A 155 -25.91 12.63 8.33
N ILE A 156 -27.13 13.12 8.53
CA ILE A 156 -28.25 12.34 9.04
C ILE A 156 -28.95 11.71 7.84
N ILE A 157 -29.18 10.40 7.91
CA ILE A 157 -29.86 9.62 6.89
C ILE A 157 -31.17 9.08 7.45
N ASP A 158 -32.20 9.08 6.61
CA ASP A 158 -33.52 8.48 6.88
C ASP A 158 -34.09 8.86 8.26
N GLY A 159 -33.94 10.14 8.65
CA GLY A 159 -34.50 10.74 9.86
C GLY A 159 -33.65 10.58 11.14
N ASP A 160 -33.03 9.41 11.35
CA ASP A 160 -32.57 9.03 12.69
C ASP A 160 -31.10 8.59 12.80
N SER A 161 -30.40 8.38 11.67
CA SER A 161 -29.03 7.81 11.72
C SER A 161 -27.98 8.81 11.25
N ALA A 162 -27.08 9.25 12.12
CA ALA A 162 -25.93 10.06 11.69
C ALA A 162 -24.71 9.21 11.30
N THR A 163 -24.04 9.57 10.21
CA THR A 163 -22.92 8.81 9.65
C THR A 163 -21.85 9.70 9.03
N LEU A 164 -20.62 9.18 8.99
CA LEU A 164 -19.46 9.80 8.36
C LEU A 164 -19.04 9.03 7.11
N LYS A 165 -19.15 9.65 5.93
CA LYS A 165 -18.86 9.04 4.61
C LYS A 165 -18.38 10.07 3.59
N LYS A 166 -17.84 9.61 2.45
CA LYS A 166 -17.63 10.50 1.28
C LYS A 166 -18.93 10.69 0.51
N LEU A 167 -19.27 11.94 0.21
CA LEU A 167 -20.47 12.29 -0.56
C LEU A 167 -20.19 12.27 -2.06
N TYR A 168 -21.09 11.70 -2.84
CA TYR A 168 -21.10 11.84 -4.30
C TYR A 168 -22.53 12.06 -4.82
N HIS A 169 -22.74 13.20 -5.47
CA HIS A 169 -23.91 13.52 -6.27
C HIS A 169 -23.85 12.76 -7.59
N GLU A 170 -24.79 11.84 -7.80
CA GLU A 170 -25.05 11.15 -9.06
C GLU A 170 -26.40 11.65 -9.64
N LYS A 171 -26.66 11.41 -10.94
CA LYS A 171 -27.74 12.07 -11.70
C LYS A 171 -29.09 12.21 -10.95
N ASN A 172 -29.55 11.15 -10.30
CA ASN A 172 -30.85 11.13 -9.58
C ASN A 172 -30.73 10.61 -8.14
N LYS A 173 -29.52 10.49 -7.59
CA LYS A 173 -29.30 9.89 -6.27
C LYS A 173 -28.01 10.38 -5.65
N ILE A 174 -28.00 10.39 -4.32
CA ILE A 174 -26.79 10.67 -3.55
C ILE A 174 -26.18 9.34 -3.12
N ARG A 175 -24.88 9.17 -3.39
CA ARG A 175 -24.10 8.04 -2.90
C ARG A 175 -23.27 8.47 -1.70
N LEU A 176 -23.41 7.74 -0.60
CA LEU A 176 -22.52 7.82 0.54
C LEU A 176 -21.55 6.63 0.49
N GLN A 177 -20.28 6.96 0.33
CA GLN A 177 -19.20 6.01 0.08
C GLN A 177 -18.33 5.86 1.32
N PRO A 178 -18.26 4.66 1.92
CA PRO A 178 -17.22 4.34 2.87
C PRO A 178 -15.85 4.43 2.21
N ALA A 179 -14.88 5.01 2.91
CA ALA A 179 -13.47 4.93 2.53
C ALA A 179 -12.82 3.74 3.26
N ASN A 180 -13.37 2.56 3.02
CA ASN A 180 -12.85 1.28 3.45
C ASN A 180 -13.34 0.21 2.47
N PRO A 181 -12.46 -0.60 1.84
CA PRO A 181 -12.83 -1.61 0.85
C PRO A 181 -13.76 -2.72 1.37
N LEU A 182 -13.83 -2.90 2.69
CA LEU A 182 -14.69 -3.90 3.34
C LEU A 182 -16.16 -3.49 3.43
N PHE A 183 -16.49 -2.22 3.15
CA PHE A 183 -17.85 -1.68 3.26
C PHE A 183 -18.40 -1.28 1.89
N LEU A 184 -19.66 -1.61 1.64
CA LEU A 184 -20.34 -1.28 0.38
C LEU A 184 -20.85 0.18 0.40
N PRO A 185 -20.94 0.84 -0.78
CA PRO A 185 -21.59 2.13 -0.89
C PRO A 185 -23.08 2.02 -0.56
N PHE A 186 -23.65 3.07 0.00
CA PHE A 186 -25.09 3.12 0.29
C PHE A 186 -25.75 4.37 -0.29
N TYR A 187 -27.05 4.29 -0.51
CA TYR A 187 -27.87 5.32 -1.15
C TYR A 187 -29.08 5.63 -0.25
N PRO A 188 -29.04 6.69 0.56
CA PRO A 188 -30.14 7.04 1.45
C PRO A 188 -31.35 7.56 0.65
N LYS A 189 -32.57 7.44 1.21
CA LYS A 189 -33.77 8.06 0.63
C LYS A 189 -33.80 9.54 0.97
N GLU A 190 -33.47 9.85 2.23
CA GLU A 190 -33.38 11.21 2.73
C GLU A 190 -32.01 11.43 3.37
N ILE A 191 -31.40 12.59 3.09
CA ILE A 191 -30.10 12.95 3.62
C ILE A 191 -30.09 14.42 4.01
N GLU A 192 -29.63 14.69 5.23
CA GLU A 192 -29.39 16.02 5.74
C GLU A 192 -27.90 16.17 6.09
N ILE A 193 -27.20 17.03 5.36
CA ILE A 193 -25.78 17.29 5.63
C ILE A 193 -25.68 18.22 6.85
N ARG A 194 -24.92 17.78 7.86
CA ARG A 194 -24.65 18.56 9.09
C ARG A 194 -23.28 19.21 9.09
N GLY A 195 -22.42 18.87 8.12
CA GLY A 195 -21.14 19.55 7.89
C GLY A 195 -20.11 18.69 7.17
N ILE A 196 -18.94 19.28 6.94
CA ILE A 196 -17.79 18.63 6.30
C ILE A 196 -16.61 18.48 7.28
N VAL A 197 -15.88 17.38 7.19
CA VAL A 197 -14.66 17.18 7.97
C VAL A 197 -13.55 18.07 7.43
N VAL A 198 -13.03 18.95 8.27
CA VAL A 198 -11.93 19.86 7.93
C VAL A 198 -10.60 19.44 8.54
N LYS A 199 -10.63 18.66 9.64
CA LYS A 199 -9.43 18.23 10.34
C LYS A 199 -9.67 16.96 11.15
N ILE A 200 -8.61 16.17 11.30
CA ILE A 200 -8.58 14.97 12.14
C ILE A 200 -7.59 15.22 13.26
N ILE A 201 -8.01 14.94 14.49
CA ILE A 201 -7.19 14.99 15.69
C ILE A 201 -7.11 13.58 16.24
N ARG A 202 -5.90 13.04 16.21
CA ARG A 202 -5.59 11.76 16.82
C ARG A 202 -4.95 12.04 18.16
N ASN A 203 -5.62 11.66 19.23
CA ASN A 203 -5.00 11.67 20.55
C ASN A 203 -4.04 10.47 20.58
N SER A 204 -2.75 10.72 20.35
CA SER A 204 -1.70 9.69 20.39
C SER A 204 -1.46 9.10 21.79
N GLU A 205 -2.41 9.30 22.72
CA GLU A 205 -2.32 8.92 24.13
C GLU A 205 -3.43 7.96 24.60
N GLN A 206 -4.36 7.48 23.75
CA GLN A 206 -5.53 6.71 24.24
C GLN A 206 -5.88 5.38 23.55
N ILE A 207 -4.99 4.77 22.75
CA ILE A 207 -5.13 3.34 22.43
C ILE A 207 -3.76 2.66 22.54
N THR A 208 -3.38 2.34 23.77
CA THR A 208 -2.80 1.04 24.11
C THR A 208 -3.28 0.72 25.51
N GLU A 209 -3.73 -0.52 25.68
CA GLU A 209 -4.04 -1.14 26.96
C GLU A 209 -3.04 -0.71 28.05
N LYS A 210 -3.53 -0.56 29.29
CA LYS A 210 -2.71 -0.30 30.48
C LYS A 210 -1.45 -1.17 30.46
N ASP A 211 -0.35 -0.56 30.07
CA ASP A 211 0.99 -1.10 30.26
C ASP A 211 1.69 -0.04 31.11
N ASP A 212 1.71 -0.25 32.43
CA ASP A 212 2.34 0.60 33.46
C ASP A 212 3.88 0.60 33.34
N THR A 213 4.38 0.67 32.11
CA THR A 213 5.81 0.64 31.81
C THR A 213 6.26 2.05 31.45
N PRO A 214 7.11 2.70 32.27
CA PRO A 214 7.65 4.02 31.97
C PRO A 214 8.24 4.06 30.56
N GLN A 215 7.81 5.04 29.74
CA GLN A 215 8.29 5.25 28.35
C GLN A 215 9.81 5.48 28.24
N SER A 216 10.52 5.59 29.38
CA SER A 216 11.98 5.60 29.49
C SER A 216 12.64 4.21 29.43
N LYS A 217 11.88 3.09 29.42
CA LYS A 217 12.46 1.74 29.51
C LYS A 217 12.84 1.07 28.18
N PHE A 218 12.32 1.53 27.04
CA PHE A 218 12.60 0.87 25.76
C PHE A 218 13.54 1.69 24.89
N LYS A 219 14.84 1.46 25.07
CA LYS A 219 15.84 1.84 24.05
C LYS A 219 15.62 0.97 22.82
N ARG A 220 15.25 1.58 21.69
CA ARG A 220 15.24 0.91 20.39
C ARG A 220 16.66 0.47 20.04
N HIS A 221 16.91 -0.83 20.11
CA HIS A 221 18.16 -1.42 19.65
C HIS A 221 18.00 -1.86 18.19
N ILE A 222 18.93 -1.48 17.33
CA ILE A 222 18.98 -1.97 15.95
C ILE A 222 19.77 -3.28 15.96
N ASP A 223 19.09 -4.38 15.65
CA ASP A 223 19.74 -5.68 15.49
C ASP A 223 20.07 -5.91 14.00
N TYR A 224 21.30 -5.57 13.61
CA TYR A 224 21.81 -5.75 12.25
C TYR A 224 21.88 -7.21 11.81
N SER A 225 21.74 -8.19 12.73
CA SER A 225 21.68 -9.60 12.34
C SER A 225 20.42 -9.95 11.54
N TRP A 226 19.44 -9.05 11.44
CA TRP A 226 18.22 -9.20 10.62
C TRP A 226 18.28 -8.47 9.27
N ASP A 227 19.41 -7.86 8.90
CA ASP A 227 19.53 -7.08 7.66
C ASP A 227 19.55 -7.97 6.39
N TYR A 228 20.17 -9.15 6.46
CA TYR A 228 20.28 -10.12 5.35
C TYR A 228 20.72 -9.51 4.00
N SER A 229 21.44 -8.39 4.04
CA SER A 229 21.92 -7.72 2.84
C SER A 229 22.86 -8.65 2.04
N GLY A 230 22.60 -8.79 0.74
CA GLY A 230 23.37 -9.68 -0.15
C GLY A 230 22.97 -11.16 -0.15
N GLU A 231 22.02 -11.57 0.70
CA GLU A 231 21.55 -12.95 0.77
C GLU A 231 20.77 -13.39 -0.48
N LYS A 232 20.92 -14.67 -0.86
CA LYS A 232 20.18 -15.25 -2.00
C LYS A 232 18.78 -15.67 -1.56
N THR A 233 17.76 -15.01 -2.09
CA THR A 233 16.34 -15.27 -1.76
C THR A 233 15.67 -16.31 -2.64
N LYS A 234 16.34 -16.79 -3.69
CA LYS A 234 15.84 -17.78 -4.66
C LYS A 234 16.48 -19.17 -4.50
N SER A 235 16.93 -19.51 -3.30
CA SER A 235 17.48 -20.83 -2.98
C SER A 235 16.38 -21.90 -2.96
N PHE A 236 16.78 -23.17 -3.13
CA PHE A 236 15.85 -24.31 -3.18
C PHE A 236 14.69 -24.07 -4.17
N THR A 237 13.45 -24.36 -3.77
CA THR A 237 12.25 -24.17 -4.56
C THR A 237 11.66 -22.76 -4.46
N HIS A 238 12.28 -21.84 -3.71
CA HIS A 238 11.82 -20.44 -3.64
C HIS A 238 11.88 -19.73 -4.99
N GLY A 239 12.81 -20.14 -5.85
CA GLY A 239 13.01 -19.56 -7.18
C GLY A 239 12.00 -20.00 -8.24
N LEU A 240 11.14 -21.00 -7.97
CA LEU A 240 10.28 -21.61 -9.00
C LEU A 240 9.18 -20.68 -9.55
N HIS A 241 8.72 -19.73 -8.74
CA HIS A 241 7.67 -18.79 -9.17
C HIS A 241 7.71 -17.51 -8.34
N THR A 242 7.51 -16.37 -8.99
CA THR A 242 7.35 -15.08 -8.32
C THR A 242 5.94 -14.93 -7.76
N TYR A 243 5.80 -14.55 -6.48
CA TYR A 243 4.51 -14.24 -5.88
C TYR A 243 4.62 -12.94 -5.10
N PRO A 244 3.55 -12.12 -5.00
CA PRO A 244 3.62 -10.85 -4.30
C PRO A 244 3.83 -11.00 -2.79
N ALA A 245 4.41 -9.96 -2.18
CA ALA A 245 4.51 -9.78 -0.73
C ALA A 245 5.09 -10.98 0.05
N MET A 246 6.01 -11.73 -0.56
CA MET A 246 6.67 -12.86 0.11
C MET A 246 7.69 -12.37 1.15
N PHE A 247 7.75 -13.05 2.30
CA PHE A 247 8.90 -12.94 3.20
C PHE A 247 10.16 -13.46 2.53
N ILE A 248 11.31 -12.89 2.87
CA ILE A 248 12.60 -13.49 2.51
C ILE A 248 12.78 -14.81 3.28
N PRO A 249 13.32 -15.87 2.64
CA PRO A 249 13.47 -17.18 3.29
C PRO A 249 14.25 -17.15 4.60
N GLN A 250 15.25 -16.27 4.71
CA GLN A 250 16.13 -16.14 5.86
C GLN A 250 15.38 -15.75 7.15
N VAL A 251 14.39 -14.86 7.03
CA VAL A 251 13.54 -14.45 8.16
C VAL A 251 12.72 -15.64 8.66
N ALA A 252 12.05 -16.34 7.74
CA ALA A 252 11.26 -17.53 8.08
C ALA A 252 12.14 -18.62 8.72
N ARG A 253 13.30 -18.90 8.12
CA ARG A 253 14.28 -19.89 8.63
C ARG A 253 14.70 -19.58 10.06
N ARG A 254 15.07 -18.33 10.34
CA ARG A 254 15.55 -17.92 11.66
C ARG A 254 14.46 -18.04 12.72
N LEU A 255 13.23 -17.62 12.39
CA LEU A 255 12.08 -17.77 13.29
C LEU A 255 11.81 -19.25 13.59
N LEU A 256 11.82 -20.10 12.56
CA LEU A 256 11.64 -21.54 12.71
C LEU A 256 12.74 -22.18 13.55
N GLN A 257 14.01 -21.82 13.34
CA GLN A 257 15.12 -22.33 14.15
C GLN A 257 15.04 -21.87 15.61
N LYS A 258 14.55 -20.65 15.85
CA LYS A 258 14.45 -20.08 17.20
C LYS A 258 13.29 -20.68 18.00
N TYR A 259 12.15 -20.94 17.36
CA TYR A 259 10.90 -21.26 18.05
C TYR A 259 10.36 -22.66 17.79
N SER A 260 11.05 -23.49 17.01
CA SER A 260 10.65 -24.88 16.77
C SER A 260 11.86 -25.82 16.67
N LYS A 261 11.62 -27.12 16.85
CA LYS A 261 12.59 -28.20 16.74
C LYS A 261 12.26 -29.11 15.56
N LYS A 262 13.19 -30.01 15.23
CA LYS A 262 12.98 -31.05 14.21
C LYS A 262 11.78 -31.92 14.61
N GLY A 263 10.88 -32.17 13.66
CA GLY A 263 9.65 -32.94 13.88
C GLY A 263 8.45 -32.11 14.37
N ASP A 264 8.65 -30.88 14.83
CA ASP A 264 7.53 -30.01 15.22
C ASP A 264 6.62 -29.69 14.03
N THR A 265 5.36 -29.37 14.33
CA THR A 265 4.35 -28.99 13.33
C THR A 265 4.21 -27.49 13.23
N ILE A 266 4.42 -26.97 12.03
CA ILE A 266 4.23 -25.57 11.67
C ILE A 266 2.92 -25.44 10.90
N CYS A 267 2.06 -24.53 11.35
CA CYS A 267 0.86 -24.11 10.64
C CYS A 267 0.99 -22.65 10.25
N ASP A 268 0.91 -22.36 8.96
CA ASP A 268 0.86 -21.01 8.43
C ASP A 268 -0.53 -20.77 7.82
N ILE A 269 -1.36 -19.99 8.50
CA ILE A 269 -2.75 -19.75 8.14
C ILE A 269 -2.94 -18.69 7.02
N PHE A 270 -1.84 -18.09 6.56
CA PHE A 270 -1.80 -17.15 5.43
C PHE A 270 -0.54 -17.43 4.61
N CYS A 271 -0.38 -18.69 4.17
CA CYS A 271 0.90 -19.19 3.73
C CYS A 271 1.39 -18.62 2.39
N GLY A 272 0.51 -17.98 1.61
CA GLY A 272 0.83 -17.46 0.30
C GLY A 272 1.44 -18.56 -0.59
N SER A 273 2.56 -18.25 -1.24
CA SER A 273 3.30 -19.23 -2.05
C SER A 273 4.18 -20.19 -1.22
N GLY A 274 4.04 -20.19 0.10
CA GLY A 274 4.61 -21.20 0.99
C GLY A 274 6.06 -20.98 1.43
N THR A 275 6.56 -19.74 1.56
CA THR A 275 7.94 -19.50 2.03
C THR A 275 8.23 -20.19 3.36
N ALA A 276 7.35 -20.02 4.36
CA ALA A 276 7.50 -20.66 5.66
C ALA A 276 7.39 -22.19 5.57
N LEU A 277 6.55 -22.71 4.67
CA LEU A 277 6.37 -24.15 4.47
C LEU A 277 7.61 -24.80 3.86
N VAL A 278 8.21 -24.17 2.85
CA VAL A 278 9.47 -24.64 2.24
C VAL A 278 10.57 -24.67 3.28
N GLU A 279 10.75 -23.58 4.05
CA GLU A 279 11.76 -23.54 5.11
C GLU A 279 11.50 -24.56 6.21
N SER A 280 10.23 -24.80 6.56
CA SER A 280 9.85 -25.86 7.50
C SER A 280 10.30 -27.23 7.00
N LYS A 281 10.07 -27.55 5.72
CA LYS A 281 10.52 -28.81 5.12
C LYS A 281 12.04 -28.93 5.06
N VAL A 282 12.75 -27.88 4.63
CA VAL A 282 14.22 -27.84 4.62
C VAL A 282 14.78 -28.11 6.02
N LEU A 283 14.12 -27.55 7.04
CA LEU A 283 14.49 -27.74 8.43
C LEU A 283 13.92 -29.01 9.07
N SER A 284 13.32 -29.93 8.31
CA SER A 284 12.75 -31.19 8.82
C SER A 284 11.63 -31.01 9.87
N ARG A 285 10.73 -30.04 9.65
CA ARG A 285 9.46 -29.88 10.38
C ARG A 285 8.28 -30.38 9.53
N ASN A 286 7.18 -30.71 10.21
CA ASN A 286 5.88 -30.88 9.56
C ASN A 286 5.33 -29.49 9.20
N ALA A 287 4.64 -29.35 8.07
CA ALA A 287 4.21 -28.05 7.56
C ALA A 287 2.82 -28.15 6.95
N TYR A 288 1.90 -27.31 7.43
CA TYR A 288 0.55 -27.16 6.93
C TYR A 288 0.32 -25.68 6.59
N GLY A 289 -0.25 -25.43 5.41
CA GLY A 289 -0.51 -24.08 4.93
C GLY A 289 -1.98 -23.92 4.57
N ILE A 290 -2.56 -22.79 4.97
CA ILE A 290 -3.90 -22.36 4.58
C ILE A 290 -3.76 -21.02 3.86
N ASP A 291 -4.48 -20.87 2.75
CA ASP A 291 -4.61 -19.61 2.04
C ASP A 291 -5.93 -19.62 1.27
N LEU A 292 -6.48 -18.44 0.98
CA LEU A 292 -7.71 -18.31 0.19
C LEU A 292 -7.43 -18.41 -1.31
N ASN A 293 -6.24 -17.99 -1.76
CA ASN A 293 -5.93 -17.90 -3.18
C ASN A 293 -5.54 -19.29 -3.74
N PRO A 294 -6.30 -19.85 -4.70
CA PRO A 294 -6.00 -21.17 -5.27
C PRO A 294 -4.62 -21.27 -5.92
N LEU A 295 -4.14 -20.18 -6.55
CA LEU A 295 -2.79 -20.14 -7.12
C LEU A 295 -1.74 -20.22 -6.02
N ALA A 296 -1.93 -19.49 -4.91
CA ALA A 296 -1.01 -19.52 -3.77
C ALA A 296 -0.87 -20.94 -3.21
N ILE A 297 -2.01 -21.60 -2.97
CA ILE A 297 -2.06 -23.00 -2.52
C ILE A 297 -1.36 -23.94 -3.51
N PHE A 298 -1.60 -23.77 -4.81
CA PHE A 298 -0.96 -24.57 -5.84
C PHE A 298 0.57 -24.41 -5.84
N LEU A 299 1.06 -23.17 -5.79
CA LEU A 299 2.49 -22.86 -5.71
C LEU A 299 3.12 -23.44 -4.44
N ALA A 300 2.48 -23.25 -3.29
CA ALA A 300 2.94 -23.77 -2.00
C ALA A 300 3.06 -25.30 -2.02
N LYS A 301 2.06 -26.00 -2.57
CA LYS A 301 2.09 -27.46 -2.74
C LYS A 301 3.27 -27.90 -3.60
N VAL A 302 3.45 -27.32 -4.78
CA VAL A 302 4.55 -27.70 -5.68
C VAL A 302 5.92 -27.42 -5.06
N LYS A 303 6.09 -26.25 -4.43
CA LYS A 303 7.37 -25.87 -3.80
C LYS A 303 7.75 -26.74 -2.60
N THR A 304 6.80 -27.40 -1.95
CA THR A 304 7.05 -28.22 -0.75
C THR A 304 7.17 -29.72 -1.05
N ILE A 305 6.96 -30.15 -2.30
CA ILE A 305 7.16 -31.53 -2.73
C ILE A 305 8.63 -31.73 -3.11
N ALA A 306 9.25 -32.77 -2.54
CA ALA A 306 10.57 -33.20 -2.97
C ALA A 306 10.48 -33.92 -4.32
N LEU A 307 11.19 -33.41 -5.32
CA LEU A 307 11.27 -33.99 -6.65
C LEU A 307 12.71 -34.36 -6.98
N ASN A 308 12.90 -35.46 -7.70
CA ASN A 308 14.22 -35.90 -8.15
C ASN A 308 14.64 -35.07 -9.39
N PRO A 309 15.73 -34.27 -9.31
CA PRO A 309 16.16 -33.42 -10.42
C PRO A 309 16.50 -34.17 -11.71
N SER A 310 17.09 -35.37 -11.60
CA SER A 310 17.46 -36.18 -12.78
C SER A 310 16.23 -36.67 -13.53
N LEU A 311 15.17 -37.09 -12.81
CA LEU A 311 13.91 -37.49 -13.43
C LEU A 311 13.20 -36.30 -14.09
N LEU A 312 13.22 -35.13 -13.44
CA LEU A 312 12.68 -33.89 -14.02
C LEU A 312 13.42 -33.47 -15.29
N ASN A 313 14.75 -33.58 -15.31
CA ASN A 313 15.55 -33.25 -16.48
C ASN A 313 15.22 -34.15 -17.69
N ASN A 314 15.11 -35.46 -17.46
CA ASN A 314 14.70 -36.40 -18.50
C ASN A 314 13.28 -36.08 -19.01
N ARG A 315 12.35 -35.80 -18.08
CA ARG A 315 10.98 -35.41 -18.44
C ARG A 315 10.92 -34.10 -19.21
N TYR A 316 11.78 -33.14 -18.87
CA TYR A 316 11.87 -31.87 -19.56
C TYR A 316 12.25 -32.05 -21.04
N PHE A 317 13.27 -32.85 -21.36
CA PHE A 317 13.62 -33.12 -22.76
C PHE A 317 12.51 -33.86 -23.51
N GLN A 318 11.84 -34.82 -22.87
CA GLN A 318 10.66 -35.48 -23.45
C GLN A 318 9.52 -34.49 -23.73
N LEU A 319 9.27 -33.57 -22.79
CA LEU A 319 8.27 -32.52 -22.93
C LEU A 319 8.60 -31.58 -24.10
N LEU A 320 9.86 -31.15 -24.24
CA LEU A 320 10.28 -30.31 -25.37
C LEU A 320 10.08 -31.01 -26.72
N ASN A 321 10.53 -32.27 -26.84
CA ASN A 321 10.33 -33.07 -28.04
C ASN A 321 8.83 -33.24 -28.37
N ARG A 322 7.98 -33.35 -27.34
CA ARG A 322 6.53 -33.45 -27.52
C ARG A 322 5.92 -32.13 -27.98
N ILE A 323 6.33 -31.00 -27.39
CA ILE A 323 5.90 -29.67 -27.81
C ILE A 323 6.24 -29.47 -29.29
N GLU A 324 7.45 -29.80 -29.73
CA GLU A 324 7.87 -29.65 -31.13
C GLU A 324 7.02 -30.47 -32.12
N LYS A 325 6.58 -31.68 -31.73
CA LYS A 325 5.74 -32.54 -32.57
C LYS A 325 4.30 -32.03 -32.75
N ILE A 326 3.81 -31.16 -31.86
CA ILE A 326 2.45 -30.62 -31.96
C ILE A 326 2.45 -29.48 -32.98
N LYS A 327 1.60 -29.58 -34.01
CA LYS A 327 1.43 -28.51 -35.01
C LYS A 327 0.55 -27.38 -34.47
N ASP A 328 0.93 -26.13 -34.71
CA ASP A 328 0.19 -24.96 -34.19
C ASP A 328 -1.23 -24.89 -34.78
N GLU A 329 -1.42 -25.31 -36.03
CA GLU A 329 -2.72 -25.36 -36.71
C GLU A 329 -3.68 -26.38 -36.07
N SER A 330 -3.15 -27.37 -35.37
CA SER A 330 -3.95 -28.38 -34.65
C SER A 330 -4.45 -27.89 -33.28
N ILE A 331 -4.02 -26.70 -32.85
CA ILE A 331 -4.34 -26.14 -31.53
C ILE A 331 -5.42 -25.09 -31.65
N LYS A 332 -6.52 -25.32 -30.92
CA LYS A 332 -7.58 -24.33 -30.76
C LYS A 332 -7.12 -23.27 -29.76
N LYS A 333 -7.30 -22.00 -30.13
CA LYS A 333 -7.10 -20.89 -29.20
C LYS A 333 -8.08 -21.04 -28.03
N PRO A 334 -7.63 -20.83 -26.77
CA PRO A 334 -8.52 -20.81 -25.62
C PRO A 334 -9.61 -19.73 -25.75
N ASP A 335 -10.81 -20.06 -25.28
CA ASP A 335 -11.97 -19.16 -25.29
C ASP A 335 -12.34 -18.79 -23.86
N PHE A 336 -12.05 -17.55 -23.49
CA PHE A 336 -12.45 -16.95 -22.21
C PHE A 336 -12.42 -15.43 -22.30
N PHE A 337 -13.09 -14.79 -21.34
CA PHE A 337 -13.25 -13.35 -21.28
C PHE A 337 -11.90 -12.60 -21.43
N ASN A 338 -11.85 -11.66 -22.37
CA ASN A 338 -10.71 -10.78 -22.63
C ASN A 338 -9.39 -11.47 -23.02
N VAL A 339 -9.41 -12.70 -23.56
CA VAL A 339 -8.18 -13.39 -24.00
C VAL A 339 -7.38 -12.56 -25.03
N ASP A 340 -8.02 -11.93 -26.01
CA ASP A 340 -7.36 -11.10 -27.04
C ASP A 340 -6.80 -9.78 -26.49
N PHE A 341 -7.36 -9.31 -25.38
CA PHE A 341 -6.82 -8.12 -24.73
C PHE A 341 -5.44 -8.42 -24.14
N TRP A 342 -5.29 -9.59 -23.52
CA TRP A 342 -4.08 -10.01 -22.81
C TRP A 342 -3.08 -10.78 -23.64
N PHE A 343 -3.48 -11.36 -24.77
CA PHE A 343 -2.61 -12.19 -25.60
C PHE A 343 -2.84 -11.95 -27.08
N LYS A 344 -1.76 -11.91 -27.86
CA LYS A 344 -1.84 -12.07 -29.32
C LYS A 344 -2.29 -13.50 -29.64
N LYS A 345 -2.97 -13.68 -30.79
CA LYS A 345 -3.52 -14.98 -31.21
C LYS A 345 -2.45 -16.08 -31.27
N ASP A 346 -1.29 -15.78 -31.85
CA ASP A 346 -0.17 -16.73 -31.96
C ASP A 346 0.42 -17.09 -30.59
N VAL A 347 0.55 -16.12 -29.69
CA VAL A 347 1.01 -16.33 -28.31
C VAL A 347 0.04 -17.25 -27.56
N ALA A 348 -1.27 -17.00 -27.67
CA ALA A 348 -2.29 -17.85 -27.04
C ALA A 348 -2.25 -19.29 -27.55
N ILE A 349 -2.02 -19.50 -28.85
CA ILE A 349 -1.86 -20.82 -29.47
C ILE A 349 -0.59 -21.51 -28.94
N LYS A 350 0.55 -20.82 -28.90
CA LYS A 350 1.82 -21.37 -28.37
C LYS A 350 1.70 -21.76 -26.89
N LEU A 351 1.03 -20.94 -26.07
CA LEU A 351 0.76 -21.27 -24.66
C LEU A 351 -0.17 -22.49 -24.55
N ALA A 352 -1.24 -22.55 -25.34
CA ALA A 352 -2.15 -23.69 -25.35
C ALA A 352 -1.45 -24.99 -25.77
N LYS A 353 -0.52 -24.91 -26.73
CA LYS A 353 0.33 -26.02 -27.17
C LYS A 353 1.22 -26.55 -26.04
N ILE A 354 1.90 -25.67 -25.31
CA ILE A 354 2.71 -26.05 -24.14
C ILE A 354 1.83 -26.71 -23.07
N LYS A 355 0.68 -26.09 -22.73
CA LYS A 355 -0.26 -26.63 -21.75
C LYS A 355 -0.76 -28.01 -22.14
N LYS A 356 -1.09 -28.23 -23.42
CA LYS A 356 -1.50 -29.53 -23.94
C LYS A 356 -0.43 -30.59 -23.70
N ALA A 357 0.83 -30.30 -24.03
CA ALA A 357 1.93 -31.24 -23.80
C ALA A 357 2.17 -31.53 -22.31
N ILE A 358 2.06 -30.52 -21.44
CA ILE A 358 2.18 -30.71 -19.98
C ILE A 358 1.06 -31.61 -19.45
N ASN A 359 -0.18 -31.42 -19.91
CA ASN A 359 -1.33 -32.20 -19.45
C ASN A 359 -1.24 -33.70 -19.77
N GLU A 360 -0.42 -34.09 -20.75
CA GLU A 360 -0.16 -35.49 -21.10
C GLU A 360 0.86 -36.18 -20.16
N ILE A 361 1.49 -35.44 -19.24
CA ILE A 361 2.39 -36.02 -18.24
C ILE A 361 1.55 -36.78 -17.19
N GLU A 362 1.74 -38.09 -17.10
CA GLU A 362 0.96 -38.95 -16.18
C GLU A 362 1.24 -38.64 -14.71
N GLN A 363 2.53 -38.49 -14.33
CA GLN A 363 2.88 -38.24 -12.94
C GLN A 363 2.50 -36.81 -12.53
N GLU A 364 1.52 -36.72 -11.63
CA GLU A 364 0.93 -35.48 -11.15
C GLU A 364 1.95 -34.49 -10.57
N SER A 365 2.93 -34.96 -9.81
CA SER A 365 3.94 -34.10 -9.21
C SER A 365 4.89 -33.47 -10.24
N GLN A 366 5.27 -34.21 -11.29
CA GLN A 366 6.06 -33.70 -12.41
C GLN A 366 5.22 -32.73 -13.26
N LYS A 367 3.98 -33.10 -13.59
CA LYS A 367 3.03 -32.24 -14.29
C LYS A 367 2.87 -30.89 -13.59
N ASN A 368 2.65 -30.91 -12.27
CA ASN A 368 2.45 -29.71 -11.49
C ASN A 368 3.70 -28.82 -11.42
N PHE A 369 4.90 -29.43 -11.37
CA PHE A 369 6.15 -28.68 -11.51
C PHE A 369 6.20 -27.88 -12.84
N PHE A 370 5.92 -28.53 -13.98
CA PHE A 370 5.89 -27.83 -15.27
C PHE A 370 4.74 -26.84 -15.39
N LEU A 371 3.59 -27.08 -14.75
CA LEU A 371 2.48 -26.12 -14.70
C LEU A 371 2.84 -24.84 -13.92
N VAL A 372 3.69 -24.93 -12.89
CA VAL A 372 4.22 -23.74 -12.20
C VAL A 372 5.11 -22.92 -13.13
N ALA A 373 6.06 -23.55 -13.82
CA ALA A 373 6.89 -22.87 -14.82
C ALA A 373 6.03 -22.27 -15.96
N PHE A 374 4.98 -22.99 -16.38
CA PHE A 374 4.01 -22.52 -17.37
C PHE A 374 3.21 -21.32 -16.88
N SER A 375 2.75 -21.29 -15.63
CA SER A 375 2.04 -20.16 -15.03
C SER A 375 2.86 -18.86 -15.13
N GLU A 376 4.15 -18.93 -14.81
CA GLU A 376 5.01 -17.76 -14.94
C GLU A 376 5.29 -17.39 -16.41
N THR A 377 5.34 -18.40 -17.29
CA THR A 377 5.45 -18.19 -18.75
C THR A 377 4.23 -17.43 -19.28
N VAL A 378 3.01 -17.84 -18.93
CA VAL A 378 1.76 -17.16 -19.30
C VAL A 378 1.83 -15.68 -18.91
N ARG A 379 2.30 -15.40 -17.69
CA ARG A 379 2.46 -14.04 -17.19
C ARG A 379 3.44 -13.23 -18.04
N LEU A 380 4.64 -13.77 -18.27
CA LEU A 380 5.73 -13.09 -18.96
C LEU A 380 5.52 -12.94 -20.48
N SER A 381 4.74 -13.83 -21.09
CA SER A 381 4.39 -13.73 -22.52
C SER A 381 3.11 -12.95 -22.77
N SER A 382 2.42 -12.46 -21.73
CA SER A 382 1.21 -11.66 -21.91
C SER A 382 1.53 -10.23 -22.37
N ASN A 383 0.50 -9.53 -22.84
CA ASN A 383 0.56 -8.12 -23.28
C ASN A 383 0.71 -7.14 -22.09
N THR A 384 1.26 -7.57 -20.95
CA THR A 384 1.38 -6.76 -19.74
C THR A 384 2.78 -6.19 -19.59
N LYS A 385 2.89 -4.99 -18.99
CA LYS A 385 4.17 -4.44 -18.55
C LYS A 385 4.79 -5.36 -17.49
N ASN A 386 6.05 -5.70 -17.69
CA ASN A 386 6.81 -6.50 -16.73
C ASN A 386 7.37 -5.59 -15.63
N GLY A 387 7.30 -6.04 -14.36
CA GLY A 387 7.86 -5.33 -13.21
C GLY A 387 6.88 -4.44 -12.44
N GLU A 388 5.63 -4.30 -12.91
CA GLU A 388 4.57 -3.62 -12.18
C GLU A 388 3.67 -4.63 -11.43
N PHE A 389 3.28 -4.29 -10.20
CA PHE A 389 2.35 -5.09 -9.42
C PHE A 389 0.93 -5.08 -10.01
N LYS A 390 0.49 -3.92 -10.54
CA LYS A 390 -0.79 -3.80 -11.23
C LYS A 390 -0.68 -4.33 -12.66
N LEU A 391 -1.75 -4.98 -13.11
CA LEU A 391 -1.88 -5.45 -14.49
C LEU A 391 -2.09 -4.27 -15.43
N VAL A 392 -0.99 -3.77 -16.01
CA VAL A 392 -1.04 -2.70 -17.00
C VAL A 392 -0.69 -3.26 -18.36
N LYS A 393 -1.58 -3.07 -19.34
CA LYS A 393 -1.32 -3.47 -20.73
C LYS A 393 -0.20 -2.62 -21.34
N ILE A 394 0.62 -3.23 -22.18
CA ILE A 394 1.61 -2.53 -23.00
C ILE A 394 0.88 -1.51 -23.91
N HIS A 395 1.44 -0.31 -24.05
CA HIS A 395 0.90 0.72 -24.93
C HIS A 395 0.83 0.21 -26.39
N GLU A 396 -0.20 0.63 -27.13
CA GLU A 396 -0.50 0.10 -28.47
C GLU A 396 0.66 0.19 -29.45
N GLU A 397 1.42 1.28 -29.41
CA GLU A 397 2.62 1.48 -30.24
C GLU A 397 3.64 0.36 -30.04
N LYS A 398 3.98 0.05 -28.77
CA LYS A 398 4.93 -1.01 -28.42
C LYS A 398 4.34 -2.41 -28.61
N LEU A 399 3.01 -2.53 -28.56
CA LEU A 399 2.34 -3.82 -28.71
C LEU A 399 2.46 -4.36 -30.14
N LYS A 400 2.57 -3.49 -31.15
CA LYS A 400 2.76 -3.91 -32.55
C LYS A 400 4.01 -4.78 -32.68
N ASP A 401 5.14 -4.32 -32.15
CA ASP A 401 6.44 -4.99 -32.24
C ASP A 401 6.65 -6.06 -31.15
N TYR A 402 5.80 -6.10 -30.13
CA TYR A 402 5.92 -7.05 -29.03
C TYR A 402 5.61 -8.49 -29.49
N SER A 403 6.64 -9.32 -29.63
CA SER A 403 6.51 -10.74 -30.00
C SER A 403 7.34 -11.60 -29.04
N PRO A 404 6.77 -12.04 -27.91
CA PRO A 404 7.51 -12.82 -26.92
C PRO A 404 7.83 -14.22 -27.43
N ASP A 405 9.07 -14.68 -27.24
CA ASP A 405 9.43 -16.09 -27.45
C ASP A 405 8.87 -16.95 -26.31
N VAL A 406 7.63 -17.41 -26.50
CA VAL A 406 6.90 -18.20 -25.50
C VAL A 406 7.68 -19.45 -25.09
N LEU A 407 8.28 -20.16 -26.05
CA LEU A 407 9.02 -21.39 -25.75
C LEU A 407 10.35 -21.09 -25.06
N GLY A 408 11.08 -20.06 -25.49
CA GLY A 408 12.31 -19.62 -24.84
C GLY A 408 12.07 -19.15 -23.40
N ILE A 409 10.98 -18.43 -23.14
CA ILE A 409 10.56 -18.04 -21.78
C ILE A 409 10.31 -19.30 -20.94
N PHE A 410 9.54 -20.27 -21.47
CA PHE A 410 9.27 -21.52 -20.76
C PHE A 410 10.55 -22.29 -20.42
N LYS A 411 11.46 -22.45 -21.40
CA LYS A 411 12.77 -23.10 -21.22
C LYS A 411 13.63 -22.44 -20.14
N LYS A 412 13.50 -21.13 -19.94
CA LYS A 412 14.24 -20.37 -18.91
C LYS A 412 13.60 -20.52 -17.51
N LYS A 413 12.33 -20.89 -17.44
CA LYS A 413 11.56 -20.99 -16.20
C LYS A 413 11.53 -22.39 -15.59
N VAL A 414 11.61 -23.41 -16.43
CA VAL A 414 11.95 -24.78 -16.01
C VAL A 414 13.41 -24.80 -15.56
#